data_AF-A0AAV5SXK9-F1
#
_entry.id   AF-A0AAV5SXK9-F1
#
_cell.length_a   1.000
_cell.length_b   1.000
_cell.length_c   1.000
_cell.angle_alpha   90.00
_cell.angle_beta   90.00
_cell.angle_gamma   90.00
#
_symmetry.space_group_name_H-M   'P 1'
#
loop_
_entity.id
_entity.type
_entity.pdbx_description
1 polymer ?
#
loop_
_entity_poly.entity_id
_entity_poly.type
_entity_poly.pdbx_seq_one_letter_code
_entity_poly.pdbx_strand_id
1 'polypeptide(L)'
;FCTRSDCATNSLGNLISEAVKVTKTMNWIDDYTRFRSVSSSGQSCCRVDRTRGEYRSVEQLDTMNESDQNRFSTCVNRGENIFLNMTADLRHFTRLLPTMECAMSGGMAHREAISFTPEGEVNAFYLRSFHRTFRNSSDYVNGINLSRLVCDEFKKILVENGYADIEVFPYSMYYVFYDQYLDIASSTTAQLSLTALIGCIVMMVATVSLKTALIVAVNLSSSTLFLVSFMVHMGIELNANRSRVLRPSLLCLRQFRQIGQDRTSERGTRQRGQYG
;
A
#
# COMPACT_ATOMS: atom_id res chain seq x y z
N PHE A 1 -7.04 10.04 -2.93
CA PHE A 1 -7.16 8.58 -2.74
C PHE A 1 -7.72 7.80 -3.95
N CYS A 2 -8.51 8.41 -4.85
CA CYS A 2 -9.13 7.74 -6.02
C CYS A 2 -8.16 7.38 -7.17
N THR A 3 -8.54 6.45 -8.08
CA THR A 3 -7.70 5.95 -9.23
C THR A 3 -8.16 6.45 -10.61
N ARG A 4 -9.23 7.24 -10.67
CA ARG A 4 -9.83 7.68 -11.94
C ARG A 4 -9.03 8.82 -12.60
N SER A 5 -9.29 9.09 -13.89
CA SER A 5 -8.62 10.14 -14.67
C SER A 5 -8.95 11.56 -14.23
N ASP A 6 -10.07 11.76 -13.55
CA ASP A 6 -10.48 13.03 -12.92
C ASP A 6 -9.78 13.26 -11.57
N CYS A 7 -9.07 12.27 -11.05
CA CYS A 7 -8.33 12.39 -9.80
C CYS A 7 -6.96 13.03 -9.99
N ALA A 8 -6.45 13.62 -8.91
CA ALA A 8 -5.08 14.13 -8.88
C ALA A 8 -4.07 13.03 -9.25
N THR A 9 -3.06 13.37 -10.03
CA THR A 9 -2.04 12.42 -10.50
C THR A 9 -1.22 11.81 -9.36
N ASN A 10 -1.13 12.51 -8.23
CA ASN A 10 -0.46 12.08 -7.01
C ASN A 10 -1.41 11.42 -6.00
N SER A 11 -2.63 11.04 -6.40
CA SER A 11 -3.53 10.29 -5.54
C SER A 11 -2.94 8.91 -5.21
N LEU A 12 -3.22 8.39 -4.00
CA LEU A 12 -2.78 7.04 -3.60
C LEU A 12 -3.11 5.97 -4.65
N GLY A 13 -4.33 5.98 -5.19
CA GLY A 13 -4.74 5.06 -6.23
C GLY A 13 -3.89 5.14 -7.51
N ASN A 14 -3.55 6.35 -7.95
CA ASN A 14 -2.70 6.55 -9.13
C ASN A 14 -1.24 6.16 -8.85
N LEU A 15 -0.71 6.48 -7.66
CA LEU A 15 0.62 6.03 -7.23
C LEU A 15 0.75 4.50 -7.23
N ILE A 16 -0.24 3.78 -6.69
CA ILE A 16 -0.26 2.32 -6.70
C ILE A 16 -0.37 1.79 -8.14
N SER A 17 -1.25 2.35 -8.95
CA SER A 17 -1.47 1.90 -10.33
C SER A 17 -0.22 2.10 -11.20
N GLU A 18 0.51 3.20 -10.99
CA GLU A 18 1.78 3.50 -11.64
C GLU A 18 2.92 2.59 -11.18
N ALA A 19 2.95 2.24 -9.89
CA ALA A 19 3.96 1.34 -9.34
C ALA A 19 3.77 -0.12 -9.80
N VAL A 20 2.51 -0.57 -9.91
CA VAL A 20 2.20 -1.97 -10.22
C VAL A 20 2.12 -2.23 -11.73
N LYS A 21 1.63 -1.27 -12.53
CA LYS A 21 1.43 -1.29 -14.01
C LYS A 21 0.61 -2.44 -14.60
N VAL A 22 0.49 -3.58 -13.91
CA VAL A 22 -0.03 -4.85 -14.44
C VAL A 22 -1.40 -5.19 -13.86
N THR A 23 -1.71 -4.73 -12.64
CA THR A 23 -2.98 -5.05 -11.98
C THR A 23 -3.73 -3.79 -11.56
N LYS A 24 -5.05 -3.85 -11.69
CA LYS A 24 -5.95 -2.80 -11.23
C LYS A 24 -6.03 -2.81 -9.70
N THR A 25 -5.86 -1.64 -9.09
CA THR A 25 -6.10 -1.43 -7.66
C THR A 25 -7.60 -1.54 -7.36
N MET A 26 -7.97 -2.39 -6.41
CA MET A 26 -9.32 -2.42 -5.85
C MET A 26 -9.48 -1.24 -4.90
N ASN A 27 -10.23 -0.24 -5.37
CA ASN A 27 -10.43 1.01 -4.65
C ASN A 27 -11.90 1.27 -4.37
N TRP A 28 -12.29 1.11 -3.11
CA TRP A 28 -13.66 1.30 -2.66
C TRP A 28 -14.18 2.73 -2.89
N ILE A 29 -13.30 3.74 -2.94
CA ILE A 29 -13.70 5.14 -3.16
C ILE A 29 -14.20 5.33 -4.60
N ASP A 30 -13.53 4.71 -5.56
CA ASP A 30 -13.94 4.79 -6.97
C ASP A 30 -15.28 4.07 -7.20
N ASP A 31 -15.46 2.93 -6.55
CA ASP A 31 -16.70 2.16 -6.66
C ASP A 31 -17.85 2.84 -5.89
N TYR A 32 -17.58 3.42 -4.72
CA TYR A 32 -18.56 4.19 -3.95
C TYR A 32 -19.05 5.43 -4.68
N THR A 33 -18.15 6.18 -5.34
CA THR A 33 -18.56 7.35 -6.12
C THR A 33 -19.42 6.94 -7.32
N ARG A 34 -19.16 5.79 -7.94
CA ARG A 34 -20.03 5.22 -8.99
C ARG A 34 -21.37 4.72 -8.45
N PHE A 35 -21.35 4.06 -7.29
CA PHE A 35 -22.55 3.62 -6.59
C PHE A 35 -23.51 4.79 -6.30
N ARG A 36 -22.97 5.95 -5.92
CA ARG A 36 -23.78 7.16 -5.73
C ARG A 36 -24.19 7.79 -7.05
N SER A 37 -23.31 7.81 -8.05
CA SER A 37 -23.57 8.48 -9.33
C SER A 37 -24.86 8.02 -10.02
N VAL A 38 -25.49 8.92 -10.76
CA VAL A 38 -26.66 8.65 -11.59
C VAL A 38 -26.20 8.27 -12.99
N SER A 39 -26.62 7.11 -13.47
CA SER A 39 -26.39 6.63 -14.83
C SER A 39 -27.10 7.52 -15.85
N SER A 40 -26.69 7.46 -17.10
CA SER A 40 -27.35 8.16 -18.21
C SER A 40 -28.83 7.76 -18.40
N SER A 41 -29.22 6.58 -17.92
CA SER A 41 -30.61 6.11 -17.86
C SER A 41 -31.43 6.70 -16.70
N GLY A 42 -30.85 7.59 -15.86
CA GLY A 42 -31.50 8.13 -14.66
C GLY A 42 -31.52 7.17 -13.46
N GLN A 43 -31.04 5.94 -13.64
CA GLN A 43 -30.91 4.96 -12.56
C GLN A 43 -29.64 5.19 -11.74
N SER A 44 -29.72 5.03 -10.42
CA SER A 44 -28.56 5.02 -9.53
C SER A 44 -28.75 3.89 -8.52
N CYS A 45 -27.66 3.22 -8.18
CA CYS A 45 -27.65 2.13 -7.23
C CYS A 45 -28.10 2.55 -5.83
N CYS A 46 -27.80 3.78 -5.44
CA CYS A 46 -28.08 4.28 -4.11
C CYS A 46 -29.46 4.94 -4.09
N ARG A 47 -30.40 4.28 -3.41
CA ARG A 47 -31.79 4.73 -3.27
C ARG A 47 -32.19 4.78 -1.80
N VAL A 48 -32.75 5.91 -1.40
CA VAL A 48 -33.13 6.17 0.00
C VAL A 48 -34.51 6.83 0.07
N ASP A 49 -35.35 6.36 1.00
CA ASP A 49 -36.65 6.94 1.30
C ASP A 49 -36.47 8.37 1.84
N ARG A 50 -37.13 9.35 1.21
CA ARG A 50 -37.08 10.76 1.60
C ARG A 50 -37.57 11.05 3.02
N THR A 51 -38.42 10.19 3.55
CA THR A 51 -39.12 10.43 4.82
C THR A 51 -38.57 9.59 5.98
N ARG A 52 -38.26 8.31 5.72
CA ARG A 52 -37.78 7.37 6.74
C ARG A 52 -36.27 7.19 6.74
N GLY A 53 -35.58 7.60 5.66
CA GLY A 53 -34.16 7.38 5.50
C GLY A 53 -33.78 5.91 5.30
N GLU A 54 -34.75 5.04 4.97
CA GLU A 54 -34.51 3.64 4.70
C GLU A 54 -33.89 3.44 3.32
N TYR A 55 -32.88 2.57 3.23
CA TYR A 55 -32.26 2.18 1.97
C TYR A 55 -32.90 0.90 1.42
N ARG A 56 -32.96 0.80 0.10
CA ARG A 56 -33.45 -0.36 -0.65
C ARG A 56 -32.60 -0.59 -1.90
N SER A 57 -32.47 -1.85 -2.34
CA SER A 57 -31.86 -2.16 -3.63
C SER A 57 -32.80 -1.79 -4.79
N VAL A 58 -32.27 -1.72 -6.00
CA VAL A 58 -33.07 -1.40 -7.20
C VAL A 58 -34.12 -2.49 -7.45
N GLU A 59 -33.75 -3.76 -7.28
CA GLU A 59 -34.66 -4.90 -7.44
C GLU A 59 -35.80 -4.87 -6.42
N GLN A 60 -35.52 -4.46 -5.18
CA GLN A 60 -36.55 -4.31 -4.16
C GLN A 60 -37.53 -3.20 -4.52
N LEU A 61 -37.08 -2.14 -5.18
CA LEU A 61 -37.94 -1.05 -5.62
C LEU A 61 -38.78 -1.43 -6.83
N ASP A 62 -38.26 -2.25 -7.72
CA ASP A 62 -38.99 -2.72 -8.91
C ASP A 62 -40.14 -3.68 -8.56
N THR A 63 -40.13 -4.26 -7.34
CA THR A 63 -41.26 -5.04 -6.81
C THR A 63 -42.34 -4.18 -6.15
N MET A 64 -42.12 -2.87 -5.98
CA MET A 64 -43.06 -1.94 -5.35
C MET A 64 -43.98 -1.28 -6.36
N ASN A 65 -45.09 -0.71 -5.87
CA ASN A 65 -45.96 0.13 -6.69
C ASN A 65 -45.25 1.45 -7.07
N GLU A 66 -45.61 2.02 -8.22
CA GLU A 66 -45.01 3.25 -8.77
C GLU A 66 -45.08 4.44 -7.79
N SER A 67 -46.17 4.55 -7.02
CA SER A 67 -46.32 5.57 -5.97
C SER A 67 -45.30 5.43 -4.84
N ASP A 68 -44.99 4.20 -4.44
CA ASP A 68 -44.01 3.91 -3.39
C ASP A 68 -42.58 4.05 -3.92
N GLN A 69 -42.35 3.70 -5.19
CA GLN A 69 -41.05 3.89 -5.86
C GLN A 69 -40.67 5.38 -5.92
N ASN A 70 -41.64 6.26 -6.25
CA ASN A 70 -41.44 7.71 -6.31
C ASN A 70 -41.07 8.36 -4.96
N ARG A 71 -41.29 7.66 -3.84
CA ARG A 71 -40.86 8.09 -2.50
C ARG A 71 -39.34 7.99 -2.32
N PHE A 72 -38.68 7.11 -3.06
CA PHE A 72 -37.24 6.92 -2.99
C PHE A 72 -36.51 7.91 -3.89
N SER A 73 -35.43 8.49 -3.37
CA SER A 73 -34.57 9.44 -4.07
C SER A 73 -33.18 8.87 -4.28
N THR A 74 -32.45 9.44 -5.24
CA THR A 74 -31.03 9.13 -5.42
C THR A 74 -30.22 9.76 -4.29
N CYS A 75 -29.14 9.11 -3.86
CA CYS A 75 -28.26 9.64 -2.82
C CYS A 75 -27.45 10.89 -3.26
N VAL A 76 -27.54 11.28 -4.53
CA VAL A 76 -26.90 12.50 -5.08
C VAL A 76 -27.78 13.73 -4.85
N ASN A 77 -29.10 13.56 -4.93
CA ASN A 77 -30.06 14.68 -4.86
C ASN A 77 -30.49 15.01 -3.41
N ARG A 78 -29.79 14.48 -2.42
CA ARG A 78 -30.09 14.70 -0.99
C ARG A 78 -29.46 16.01 -0.53
N GLY A 79 -30.21 17.11 -0.63
CA GLY A 79 -29.78 18.50 -0.33
C GLY A 79 -29.55 18.84 1.15
N GLU A 80 -29.08 17.89 1.97
CA GLU A 80 -28.78 18.08 3.41
C GLU A 80 -27.33 17.71 3.74
N ASN A 81 -26.87 18.17 4.92
CA ASN A 81 -25.54 17.91 5.54
C ASN A 81 -24.77 16.75 4.90
N ILE A 82 -23.90 17.10 3.95
CA ILE A 82 -23.18 16.18 3.05
C ILE A 82 -22.44 15.09 3.84
N PHE A 83 -21.88 15.44 4.99
CA PHE A 83 -21.08 14.55 5.84
C PHE A 83 -21.91 13.44 6.53
N LEU A 84 -23.05 13.77 7.15
CA LEU A 84 -23.94 12.79 7.81
C LEU A 84 -24.56 11.82 6.80
N ASN A 85 -24.89 12.33 5.61
CA ASN A 85 -25.41 11.50 4.52
C ASN A 85 -24.34 10.57 3.97
N MET A 86 -23.08 11.03 3.89
CA MET A 86 -21.98 10.22 3.38
C MET A 86 -21.72 8.97 4.21
N THR A 87 -21.72 9.06 5.55
CA THR A 87 -21.45 7.91 6.43
C THR A 87 -22.56 6.86 6.36
N ALA A 88 -23.82 7.28 6.34
CA ALA A 88 -24.96 6.39 6.20
C ALA A 88 -24.99 5.70 4.82
N ASP A 89 -24.78 6.46 3.74
CA ASP A 89 -24.68 5.93 2.37
C ASP A 89 -23.52 4.93 2.25
N LEU A 90 -22.38 5.23 2.89
CA LEU A 90 -21.19 4.37 2.85
C LEU A 90 -21.42 3.07 3.64
N ARG A 91 -22.10 3.13 4.79
CA ARG A 91 -22.53 1.94 5.54
C ARG A 91 -23.52 1.09 4.74
N HIS A 92 -24.39 1.71 3.94
CA HIS A 92 -25.28 0.97 3.06
C HIS A 92 -24.50 0.30 1.91
N PHE A 93 -23.59 1.03 1.27
CA PHE A 93 -22.70 0.53 0.22
C PHE A 93 -21.92 -0.73 0.65
N THR A 94 -21.36 -0.76 1.87
CA THR A 94 -20.60 -1.91 2.38
C THR A 94 -21.46 -3.10 2.79
N ARG A 95 -22.80 -2.95 2.85
CA ARG A 95 -23.73 -4.02 3.19
C ARG A 95 -24.49 -4.54 1.97
N LEU A 96 -24.67 -3.70 0.95
CA LEU A 96 -25.38 -4.07 -0.26
C LEU A 96 -24.56 -5.07 -1.08
N LEU A 97 -25.17 -6.23 -1.37
CA LEU A 97 -24.60 -7.23 -2.27
C LEU A 97 -24.79 -6.80 -3.73
N PRO A 98 -23.86 -7.15 -4.63
CA PRO A 98 -23.94 -6.73 -6.01
C PRO A 98 -25.00 -7.51 -6.74
N THR A 99 -25.67 -6.81 -7.62
CA THR A 99 -26.76 -7.31 -8.43
C THR A 99 -26.53 -6.95 -9.90
N MET A 100 -27.39 -7.41 -10.80
CA MET A 100 -27.26 -7.10 -12.24
C MET A 100 -27.43 -5.60 -12.52
N GLU A 101 -28.26 -4.93 -11.71
CA GLU A 101 -28.54 -3.49 -11.85
C GLU A 101 -27.52 -2.66 -11.08
N CYS A 102 -26.94 -3.21 -10.02
CA CYS A 102 -25.90 -2.57 -9.24
C CYS A 102 -24.66 -3.46 -9.00
N ALA A 103 -23.88 -3.68 -10.06
CA ALA A 103 -22.65 -4.47 -9.97
C ALA A 103 -21.57 -3.83 -9.09
N MET A 104 -21.59 -2.50 -8.93
CA MET A 104 -20.55 -1.73 -8.23
C MET A 104 -20.78 -1.59 -6.72
N SER A 105 -21.73 -2.34 -6.14
CA SER A 105 -21.95 -2.31 -4.69
C SER A 105 -20.74 -2.87 -3.90
N GLY A 106 -20.55 -2.39 -2.67
CA GLY A 106 -19.36 -2.70 -1.88
C GLY A 106 -19.44 -3.96 -1.02
N GLY A 107 -20.60 -4.62 -0.92
CA GLY A 107 -20.83 -5.68 0.07
C GLY A 107 -19.98 -6.93 -0.07
N MET A 108 -19.52 -7.27 -1.29
CA MET A 108 -18.62 -8.40 -1.50
C MET A 108 -17.15 -8.00 -1.53
N ALA A 109 -16.82 -6.89 -2.19
CA ALA A 109 -15.43 -6.51 -2.43
C ALA A 109 -14.82 -5.67 -1.30
N HIS A 110 -15.64 -4.85 -0.62
CA HIS A 110 -15.18 -3.75 0.22
C HIS A 110 -15.76 -3.76 1.64
N ARG A 111 -16.60 -4.75 1.99
CA ARG A 111 -17.23 -4.85 3.32
C ARG A 111 -16.21 -4.85 4.46
N GLU A 112 -15.11 -5.56 4.29
CA GLU A 112 -14.02 -5.64 5.27
C GLU A 112 -12.94 -4.58 5.03
N ALA A 113 -13.02 -3.84 3.92
CA ALA A 113 -12.02 -2.83 3.55
C ALA A 113 -12.13 -1.54 4.35
N ILE A 114 -13.27 -1.30 5.02
CA ILE A 114 -13.59 -0.08 5.73
C ILE A 114 -14.05 -0.42 7.15
N SER A 115 -13.37 0.14 8.14
CA SER A 115 -13.73 0.06 9.56
C SER A 115 -14.40 1.36 9.98
N PHE A 116 -15.49 1.24 10.74
CA PHE A 116 -16.26 2.37 11.24
C PHE A 116 -16.15 2.49 12.76
N THR A 117 -16.16 3.72 13.27
CA THR A 117 -16.37 3.99 14.69
C THR A 117 -17.83 3.70 15.08
N PRO A 118 -18.16 3.61 16.39
CA PRO A 118 -19.54 3.50 16.85
C PRO A 118 -20.43 4.63 16.31
N GLU A 119 -19.88 5.84 16.23
CA GLU A 119 -20.54 7.07 15.73
C GLU A 119 -20.77 7.03 14.21
N GLY A 120 -20.05 6.15 13.49
CA GLY A 120 -20.22 5.93 12.05
C GLY A 120 -19.23 6.64 11.16
N GLU A 121 -18.18 7.21 11.74
CA GLU A 121 -17.06 7.75 11.00
C GLU A 121 -16.12 6.64 10.52
N VAL A 122 -15.35 6.90 9.48
CA VAL A 122 -14.35 5.95 8.98
C VAL A 122 -13.13 6.01 9.89
N ASN A 123 -12.85 4.92 10.60
CA ASN A 123 -11.71 4.79 11.50
C ASN A 123 -10.43 4.42 10.74
N ALA A 124 -10.52 3.36 9.92
CA ALA A 124 -9.41 2.85 9.13
C ALA A 124 -9.94 2.20 7.85
N PHE A 125 -9.12 2.18 6.81
CA PHE A 125 -9.46 1.47 5.58
C PHE A 125 -8.18 0.97 4.89
N TYR A 126 -8.35 0.03 3.97
CA TYR A 126 -7.27 -0.39 3.08
C TYR A 126 -7.70 -0.32 1.61
N LEU A 127 -6.72 -0.13 0.74
CA LEU A 127 -6.86 -0.35 -0.69
C LEU A 127 -6.10 -1.63 -1.04
N ARG A 128 -6.70 -2.52 -1.81
CA ARG A 128 -6.08 -3.79 -2.17
C ARG A 128 -5.49 -3.71 -3.56
N SER A 129 -4.25 -4.16 -3.71
CA SER A 129 -3.60 -4.37 -5.00
C SER A 129 -2.79 -5.65 -4.96
N PHE A 130 -2.33 -6.10 -6.12
CA PHE A 130 -1.57 -7.33 -6.24
C PHE A 130 -0.14 -7.04 -6.66
N HIS A 131 0.79 -7.78 -6.08
CA HIS A 131 2.14 -7.80 -6.58
C HIS A 131 2.22 -8.57 -7.90
N ARG A 132 3.21 -8.24 -8.74
CA ARG A 132 3.60 -9.10 -9.86
C ARG A 132 4.06 -10.46 -9.34
N THR A 133 4.08 -11.47 -10.21
CA THR A 133 4.65 -12.78 -9.87
C THR A 133 6.12 -12.64 -9.47
N PHE A 134 6.46 -13.06 -8.25
CA PHE A 134 7.83 -13.11 -7.75
C PHE A 134 8.44 -14.48 -8.02
N ARG A 135 9.69 -14.50 -8.47
CA ARG A 135 10.41 -15.76 -8.77
C ARG A 135 11.60 -15.99 -7.84
N ASN A 136 12.29 -14.91 -7.48
CA ASN A 136 13.49 -14.97 -6.65
C ASN A 136 13.28 -14.21 -5.34
N SER A 137 14.11 -14.50 -4.33
CA SER A 137 14.10 -13.79 -3.04
C SER A 137 14.23 -12.27 -3.18
N SER A 138 15.08 -11.80 -4.11
CA SER A 138 15.23 -10.37 -4.38
C SER A 138 13.96 -9.72 -4.87
N ASP A 139 13.10 -10.45 -5.58
CA ASP A 139 11.83 -9.87 -6.04
C ASP A 139 10.91 -9.58 -4.85
N TYR A 140 10.89 -10.46 -3.84
CA TYR A 140 10.13 -10.24 -2.60
C TYR A 140 10.65 -9.03 -1.84
N VAL A 141 11.97 -8.94 -1.64
CA VAL A 141 12.62 -7.81 -0.94
C VAL A 141 12.39 -6.50 -1.70
N ASN A 142 12.58 -6.50 -3.02
CA ASN A 142 12.31 -5.33 -3.86
C ASN A 142 10.82 -4.95 -3.86
N GLY A 143 9.92 -5.93 -3.80
CA GLY A 143 8.48 -5.71 -3.67
C GLY A 143 8.12 -4.98 -2.39
N ILE A 144 8.73 -5.36 -1.25
CA ILE A 144 8.52 -4.67 0.04
C ILE A 144 9.05 -3.24 -0.03
N ASN A 145 10.28 -3.06 -0.53
CA ASN A 145 10.89 -1.73 -0.67
C ASN A 145 10.05 -0.81 -1.56
N LEU A 146 9.59 -1.29 -2.71
CA LEU A 146 8.76 -0.50 -3.61
C LEU A 146 7.42 -0.11 -2.94
N SER A 147 6.78 -1.03 -2.23
CA SER A 147 5.55 -0.72 -1.49
C SER A 147 5.77 0.33 -0.41
N ARG A 148 6.87 0.22 0.36
CA ARG A 148 7.22 1.23 1.38
C ARG A 148 7.46 2.59 0.75
N LEU A 149 8.20 2.65 -0.36
CA LEU A 149 8.42 3.89 -1.11
C LEU A 149 7.11 4.56 -1.57
N VAL A 150 6.13 3.78 -2.06
CA VAL A 150 4.83 4.32 -2.45
C VAL A 150 4.07 4.89 -1.24
N CYS A 151 4.06 4.16 -0.12
CA CYS A 151 3.41 4.62 1.11
C CYS A 151 4.11 5.86 1.69
N ASP A 152 5.43 5.90 1.71
CA ASP A 152 6.22 7.03 2.19
C ASP A 152 6.01 8.28 1.34
N GLU A 153 5.95 8.13 0.02
CA GLU A 153 5.65 9.23 -0.90
C GLU A 153 4.24 9.77 -0.67
N PHE A 154 3.27 8.89 -0.49
CA PHE A 154 1.91 9.31 -0.17
C PHE A 154 1.81 9.95 1.22
N LYS A 155 2.57 9.46 2.20
CA LYS A 155 2.66 10.07 3.54
C LYS A 155 3.20 11.50 3.48
N LYS A 156 4.22 11.77 2.65
CA LYS A 156 4.69 13.15 2.42
C LYS A 156 3.57 14.04 1.88
N ILE A 157 2.82 13.55 0.89
CA ILE A 157 1.68 14.29 0.32
C ILE A 157 0.63 14.57 1.40
N LEU A 158 0.33 13.61 2.29
CA LEU A 158 -0.60 13.85 3.40
C LEU A 158 -0.11 14.94 4.36
N VAL A 159 1.17 14.89 4.75
CA VAL A 159 1.80 15.89 5.62
C VAL A 159 1.74 17.28 4.97
N GLU A 160 2.05 17.40 3.68
CA GLU A 160 1.98 18.67 2.92
C GLU A 160 0.56 19.24 2.87
N ASN A 161 -0.47 18.38 2.93
CA ASN A 161 -1.87 18.78 2.95
C ASN A 161 -2.44 18.97 4.38
N GLY A 162 -1.59 18.95 5.41
CA GLY A 162 -2.00 19.18 6.80
C GLY A 162 -2.49 17.94 7.56
N TYR A 163 -2.32 16.74 7.01
CA TYR A 163 -2.74 15.47 7.60
C TYR A 163 -1.54 14.68 8.16
N ALA A 164 -0.80 15.27 9.09
CA ALA A 164 0.42 14.67 9.62
C ALA A 164 0.17 13.45 10.54
N ASP A 165 -1.00 13.38 11.17
CA ASP A 165 -1.36 12.33 12.13
C ASP A 165 -1.82 11.02 11.46
N ILE A 166 -1.98 11.02 10.13
CA ILE A 166 -2.42 9.84 9.39
C ILE A 166 -1.23 8.96 9.03
N GLU A 167 -1.23 7.73 9.53
CA GLU A 167 -0.22 6.73 9.19
C GLU A 167 -0.68 5.85 8.01
N VAL A 168 0.23 5.63 7.06
CA VAL A 168 -0.01 4.81 5.87
C VAL A 168 1.13 3.81 5.76
N PHE A 169 0.80 2.53 5.67
CA PHE A 169 1.77 1.46 5.56
C PHE A 169 1.28 0.34 4.63
N PRO A 170 2.20 -0.35 3.93
CA PRO A 170 1.84 -1.49 3.10
C PRO A 170 1.82 -2.78 3.92
N TYR A 171 0.92 -3.70 3.57
CA TYR A 171 0.82 -5.01 4.20
C TYR A 171 0.67 -6.13 3.18
N SER A 172 1.40 -7.23 3.39
CA SER A 172 1.17 -8.51 2.73
C SER A 172 1.65 -9.65 3.63
N MET A 173 1.05 -10.82 3.51
CA MET A 173 1.40 -11.99 4.34
C MET A 173 2.89 -12.34 4.27
N TYR A 174 3.52 -12.17 3.10
CA TYR A 174 4.93 -12.52 2.94
C TYR A 174 5.91 -11.52 3.59
N TYR A 175 5.44 -10.32 3.97
CA TYR A 175 6.32 -9.29 4.53
C TYR A 175 6.98 -9.79 5.81
N VAL A 176 6.22 -10.50 6.66
CA VAL A 176 6.71 -11.07 7.93
C VAL A 176 7.92 -11.98 7.73
N PHE A 177 7.98 -12.74 6.63
CA PHE A 177 9.09 -13.65 6.36
C PHE A 177 10.30 -12.96 5.72
N TYR A 178 10.07 -11.88 4.98
CA TYR A 178 11.12 -11.20 4.19
C TYR A 178 11.63 -9.90 4.80
N ASP A 179 11.00 -9.40 5.87
CA ASP A 179 11.40 -8.17 6.56
C ASP A 179 12.83 -8.26 7.11
N GLN A 180 13.20 -9.42 7.66
CA GLN A 180 14.56 -9.67 8.18
C GLN A 180 15.67 -9.50 7.12
N TYR A 181 15.35 -9.67 5.84
CA TYR A 181 16.32 -9.56 4.75
C TYR A 181 16.59 -8.11 4.34
N LEU A 182 15.80 -7.15 4.83
CA LEU A 182 16.06 -5.73 4.60
C LEU A 182 17.32 -5.27 5.36
N ASP A 183 17.48 -5.75 6.59
CA ASP A 183 18.55 -5.31 7.49
C ASP A 183 19.58 -6.42 7.80
N ILE A 184 19.56 -7.52 7.04
CA ILE A 184 20.44 -8.67 7.30
C ILE A 184 21.92 -8.28 7.27
N ALA A 185 22.34 -7.46 6.31
CA ALA A 185 23.73 -7.05 6.21
C ALA A 185 24.19 -6.22 7.42
N SER A 186 23.35 -5.29 7.88
CA SER A 186 23.64 -4.45 9.04
C SER A 186 23.66 -5.28 10.32
N SER A 187 22.63 -6.12 10.51
CA SER A 187 22.47 -6.97 11.68
C SER A 187 23.59 -8.00 11.81
N THR A 188 23.98 -8.67 10.71
CA THR A 188 25.10 -9.62 10.72
C THR A 188 26.43 -8.92 11.01
N THR A 189 26.67 -7.75 10.43
CA THR A 189 27.90 -6.98 10.71
C THR A 189 27.96 -6.56 12.18
N ALA A 190 26.85 -6.05 12.73
CA ALA A 190 26.75 -5.69 14.13
C ALA A 190 26.98 -6.90 15.04
N GLN A 191 26.33 -8.04 14.75
CA GLN A 191 26.47 -9.25 15.55
C GLN A 191 27.89 -9.82 15.52
N LEU A 192 28.53 -9.88 14.34
CA LEU A 192 29.92 -10.32 14.22
C LEU A 192 30.88 -9.40 14.98
N SER A 193 30.68 -8.08 14.89
CA SER A 193 31.49 -7.10 15.61
C SER A 193 31.32 -7.23 17.12
N LEU A 194 30.10 -7.48 17.60
CA LEU A 194 29.79 -7.65 19.01
C LEU A 194 30.40 -8.94 19.55
N THR A 195 30.31 -10.04 18.81
CA THR A 195 30.94 -11.32 19.20
C THR A 195 32.46 -11.18 19.25
N ALA A 196 33.08 -10.50 18.29
CA ALA A 196 34.52 -10.23 18.31
C ALA A 196 34.90 -9.39 19.54
N LEU A 197 34.14 -8.34 19.85
CA LEU A 197 34.37 -7.47 21.01
C LEU A 197 34.27 -8.26 22.33
N ILE A 198 33.20 -9.04 22.51
CA ILE A 198 33.01 -9.86 23.71
C ILE A 198 34.13 -10.88 23.84
N GLY A 199 34.52 -11.54 22.73
CA GLY A 199 35.65 -12.49 22.72
C GLY A 199 36.97 -11.83 23.16
N CYS A 200 37.23 -10.60 22.72
CA CYS A 200 38.41 -9.84 23.14
C CYS A 200 38.39 -9.56 24.66
N ILE A 201 37.25 -9.14 25.19
CA ILE A 201 37.08 -8.83 26.63
C ILE A 201 37.32 -10.08 27.46
N VAL A 202 36.68 -11.21 27.10
CA VAL A 202 36.84 -12.48 27.82
C VAL A 202 38.30 -12.95 27.81
N MET A 203 38.98 -12.87 26.66
CA MET A 203 40.40 -13.25 26.56
C MET A 203 41.32 -12.29 27.31
N MET A 204 41.01 -11.00 27.33
CA MET A 204 41.76 -10.01 28.10
C MET A 204 41.68 -10.31 29.60
N VAL A 205 40.49 -10.65 30.11
CA VAL A 205 40.29 -11.04 31.52
C VAL A 205 41.01 -12.35 31.82
N ALA A 206 40.92 -13.35 30.94
CA ALA A 206 41.52 -14.66 31.17
C ALA A 206 43.06 -14.65 31.12
N THR A 207 43.65 -13.87 30.20
CA THR A 207 45.11 -13.88 29.96
C THR A 207 45.85 -12.69 30.55
N VAL A 208 45.12 -11.68 31.07
CA VAL A 208 45.66 -10.39 31.58
C VAL A 208 46.61 -9.73 30.58
N SER A 209 46.42 -9.99 29.28
CA SER A 209 47.32 -9.57 28.20
C SER A 209 46.54 -9.04 27.02
N LEU A 210 46.68 -7.74 26.77
CA LEU A 210 46.06 -7.07 25.63
C LEU A 210 46.62 -7.57 24.29
N LYS A 211 47.90 -7.96 24.26
CA LYS A 211 48.54 -8.53 23.06
C LYS A 211 47.90 -9.85 22.66
N THR A 212 47.64 -10.72 23.65
CA THR A 212 47.02 -12.03 23.41
C THR A 212 45.58 -11.87 22.93
N ALA A 213 44.81 -10.97 23.55
CA ALA A 213 43.44 -10.67 23.13
C ALA A 213 43.39 -10.13 21.68
N LEU A 214 44.32 -9.24 21.29
CA LEU A 214 44.38 -8.68 19.93
C LEU A 214 44.73 -9.74 18.88
N ILE A 215 45.65 -10.66 19.18
CA ILE A 215 45.98 -11.78 18.28
C ILE A 215 44.75 -12.67 18.05
N VAL A 216 43.97 -12.96 19.09
CA VAL A 216 42.73 -13.73 18.96
C VAL A 216 41.69 -12.98 18.13
N ALA A 217 41.53 -11.68 18.33
CA ALA A 217 40.64 -10.83 17.54
C ALA A 217 40.96 -10.88 16.03
N VAL A 218 42.25 -10.77 15.70
CA VAL A 218 42.73 -10.83 14.31
C VAL A 218 42.49 -12.23 13.72
N ASN A 219 42.74 -13.30 14.48
CA ASN A 219 42.46 -14.65 14.00
C ASN A 219 40.96 -14.91 13.76
N LEU A 220 40.09 -14.45 14.67
CA LEU A 220 38.64 -14.58 14.52
C LEU A 220 38.14 -13.82 13.29
N SER A 221 38.55 -12.55 13.13
CA SER A 221 38.16 -11.75 11.96
C SER A 221 38.68 -12.34 10.65
N SER A 222 39.94 -12.79 10.60
CA SER A 222 40.51 -13.48 9.45
C SER A 222 39.73 -14.75 9.08
N SER A 223 39.37 -15.56 10.07
CA SER A 223 38.57 -16.78 9.87
C SER A 223 37.17 -16.47 9.32
N THR A 224 36.51 -15.43 9.85
CA THR A 224 35.20 -14.99 9.34
C THR A 224 35.30 -14.48 7.90
N LEU A 225 36.32 -13.69 7.57
CA LEU A 225 36.55 -13.21 6.20
C LEU A 225 36.81 -14.36 5.23
N PHE A 226 37.55 -15.37 5.65
CA PHE A 226 37.77 -16.59 4.87
C PHE A 226 36.44 -17.32 4.60
N LEU A 227 35.60 -17.51 5.63
CA LEU A 227 34.29 -18.15 5.49
C LEU A 227 33.38 -17.37 4.53
N VAL A 228 33.27 -16.05 4.68
CA VAL A 228 32.46 -15.21 3.80
C VAL A 228 32.98 -15.26 2.36
N SER A 229 34.30 -15.23 2.17
CA SER A 229 34.92 -15.33 0.84
C SER A 229 34.68 -16.69 0.19
N PHE A 230 34.77 -17.77 0.98
CA PHE A 230 34.47 -19.13 0.52
C PHE A 230 32.99 -19.28 0.14
N MET A 231 32.08 -18.72 0.95
CA MET A 231 30.65 -18.70 0.64
C MET A 231 30.38 -18.00 -0.70
N VAL A 232 31.01 -16.84 -0.94
CA VAL A 232 30.89 -16.13 -2.23
C VAL A 232 31.47 -16.94 -3.38
N HIS A 233 32.62 -17.58 -3.20
CA HIS A 233 33.25 -18.43 -4.22
C HIS A 233 32.36 -19.63 -4.60
N MET A 234 31.77 -20.28 -3.60
CA MET A 234 30.88 -21.43 -3.78
C MET A 234 29.46 -21.06 -4.21
N GLY A 235 29.13 -19.76 -4.26
CA GLY A 235 27.77 -19.30 -4.54
C GLY A 235 26.76 -19.64 -3.45
N ILE A 236 27.23 -19.81 -2.20
CA ILE A 236 26.39 -20.00 -1.02
C ILE A 236 25.98 -18.64 -0.52
N GLU A 237 24.68 -18.47 -0.28
CA GLU A 237 24.13 -17.19 0.12
C GLU A 237 23.97 -17.11 1.62
N LEU A 238 24.19 -15.91 2.16
CA LEU A 238 23.59 -15.54 3.43
C LEU A 238 22.09 -15.38 3.18
N ASN A 239 21.37 -16.50 3.27
CA ASN A 239 19.91 -16.61 3.36
C ASN A 239 19.13 -15.53 2.59
N ALA A 240 18.79 -15.84 1.33
CA ALA A 240 17.45 -16.02 0.78
C ALA A 240 17.69 -16.28 -0.70
N ASN A 241 17.43 -17.53 -1.09
CA ASN A 241 17.90 -18.18 -2.31
C ASN A 241 17.82 -17.32 -3.59
N ARG A 242 18.99 -17.19 -4.22
CA ARG A 242 19.43 -16.43 -5.39
C ARG A 242 19.18 -14.93 -5.34
N SER A 243 20.04 -14.14 -4.67
CA SER A 243 20.25 -12.76 -5.10
C SER A 243 21.60 -12.12 -4.75
N ARG A 244 22.10 -11.33 -5.70
CA ARG A 244 23.20 -10.38 -5.53
C ARG A 244 22.78 -9.32 -4.49
N VAL A 245 23.00 -9.61 -3.21
CA VAL A 245 22.72 -8.73 -2.06
C VAL A 245 23.42 -7.36 -2.15
N LEU A 246 24.40 -7.17 -3.04
CA LEU A 246 25.13 -5.91 -3.15
C LEU A 246 24.55 -4.84 -4.08
N ARG A 247 23.41 -5.03 -4.78
CA ARG A 247 22.78 -3.92 -5.55
C ARG A 247 21.22 -3.85 -5.53
N PRO A 248 20.53 -3.76 -4.38
CA PRO A 248 19.08 -3.51 -4.39
C PRO A 248 18.74 -2.03 -4.61
N SER A 249 19.59 -1.11 -4.15
CA SER A 249 19.23 0.31 -4.04
C SER A 249 19.20 1.03 -5.40
N LEU A 250 20.14 0.75 -6.30
CA LEU A 250 20.25 1.48 -7.58
C LEU A 250 19.17 1.09 -8.60
N LEU A 251 18.68 -0.16 -8.59
CA LEU A 251 17.69 -0.63 -9.56
C LEU A 251 16.28 -0.15 -9.20
N CYS A 252 15.92 -0.20 -7.91
CA CYS A 252 14.67 0.36 -7.40
C CYS A 252 14.65 1.88 -7.56
N LEU A 253 15.74 2.58 -7.19
CA LEU A 253 15.86 4.02 -7.41
C LEU A 253 15.87 4.39 -8.90
N ARG A 254 16.43 3.57 -9.81
CA ARG A 254 16.36 3.84 -11.25
C ARG A 254 14.95 3.68 -11.81
N GLN A 255 14.21 2.65 -11.40
CA GLN A 255 12.79 2.52 -11.78
C GLN A 255 11.96 3.69 -11.25
N PHE A 256 12.17 4.12 -10.01
CA PHE A 256 11.44 5.25 -9.43
C PHE A 256 11.90 6.62 -9.99
N ARG A 257 13.17 6.78 -10.36
CA ARG A 257 13.70 8.01 -10.97
C ARG A 257 13.27 8.15 -12.42
N GLN A 258 13.11 7.04 -13.16
CA GLN A 258 12.45 7.06 -14.47
C GLN A 258 10.99 7.51 -14.34
N ILE A 259 10.26 7.01 -13.34
CA ILE A 259 8.91 7.48 -13.00
C ILE A 259 8.88 8.99 -12.68
N GLY A 260 9.87 9.49 -11.91
CA GLY A 260 10.01 10.92 -11.62
C GLY A 260 10.39 11.79 -12.83
N GLN A 261 11.17 11.26 -13.79
CA GLN A 261 11.58 11.98 -15.01
C GLN A 261 10.48 12.01 -16.08
N ASP A 262 9.65 10.96 -16.19
CA ASP A 262 8.48 10.98 -17.07
C ASP A 262 7.47 12.05 -16.61
N ARG A 263 7.32 12.26 -15.29
CA ARG A 263 6.49 13.33 -14.71
C ARG A 263 6.99 14.75 -15.03
N THR A 264 8.30 14.99 -15.16
CA THR A 264 8.82 16.31 -15.55
C THR A 264 8.70 16.54 -17.06
N SER A 265 8.83 15.48 -17.86
CA SER A 265 8.61 15.53 -19.31
C SER A 265 7.14 15.81 -19.67
N GLU A 266 6.18 15.14 -19.00
CA GLU A 266 4.74 15.38 -19.22
C GLU A 266 4.24 16.75 -18.71
N ARG A 267 4.85 17.30 -17.65
CA ARG A 267 4.60 18.71 -17.25
C ARG A 267 5.09 19.70 -18.32
N GLY A 268 6.20 19.42 -18.98
CA GLY A 268 6.76 20.27 -20.04
C GLY A 268 5.94 20.25 -21.34
N THR A 269 5.35 19.11 -21.69
CA THR A 269 4.48 19.00 -22.89
C THR A 269 3.07 19.55 -22.64
N ARG A 270 2.48 19.39 -21.44
CA ARG A 270 1.19 20.03 -21.13
C ARG A 270 1.26 21.57 -21.08
N GLN A 271 2.37 22.16 -20.64
CA GLN A 271 2.52 23.62 -20.68
C GLN A 271 2.75 24.18 -22.09
N ARG A 272 3.31 23.40 -23.03
CA ARG A 272 3.44 23.82 -24.44
C ARG A 272 2.16 23.64 -25.26
N GLY A 273 1.26 22.75 -24.87
CA GLY A 273 -0.02 22.54 -25.57
C GLY A 273 -1.12 23.55 -25.23
N GLN A 274 -0.85 24.53 -24.37
CA GLN A 274 -1.80 25.57 -23.96
C GLN A 274 -1.48 26.97 -24.51
N TYR A 275 -0.41 27.08 -25.32
CA TYR A 275 0.01 28.29 -26.04
C TYR A 275 0.39 27.98 -27.50
N GLY A 276 -0.48 27.26 -28.20
CA GLY A 276 -0.35 26.95 -29.63
C GLY A 276 -1.72 26.98 -30.29
#